data_AF-A0A1F2WPG5-F1
#
_entry.id   AF-A0A1F2WPG5-F1
#
_cell.length_a   1.000
_cell.length_b   1.000
_cell.length_c   1.000
_cell.angle_alpha   90.00
_cell.angle_beta   90.00
_cell.angle_gamma   90.00
#
_symmetry.space_group_name_H-M   'P 1'
#
loop_
_entity.id
_entity.type
_entity.pdbx_description
1 polymer ?
#
loop_
_entity_poly.entity_id
_entity_poly.type
_entity_poly.pdbx_seq_one_letter_code
_entity_poly.pdbx_strand_id
1 'polypeptide(L)' 'MGYFSILAAIPGFFLSSLFFMLLWGPISSRLDLPDIGYTTSMLITITLWIAVAPLVTARQKKKG' A
#
# COMPACT_ATOMS: atom_id res chain seq x y z
N MET A 1 16.16 -17.54 -2.76
CA MET A 1 15.87 -16.11 -2.53
C MET A 1 15.42 -15.96 -1.09
N GLY A 2 16.33 -15.51 -0.22
CA GLY A 2 16.35 -15.85 1.21
C GLY A 2 15.40 -15.03 2.08
N TYR A 3 15.03 -15.63 3.21
CA TYR A 3 14.20 -15.08 4.30
C TYR A 3 14.47 -13.61 4.67
N PHE A 4 15.70 -13.11 4.49
CA PHE A 4 16.06 -11.70 4.70
C PHE A 4 15.34 -10.71 3.77
N SER A 5 14.88 -11.14 2.59
CA SER A 5 14.08 -10.30 1.69
C SER A 5 12.71 -9.96 2.28
N ILE A 6 12.17 -10.82 3.16
CA ILE A 6 10.91 -10.58 3.87
C ILE A 6 11.11 -9.55 4.98
N LEU A 7 12.25 -9.59 5.68
CA LEU A 7 12.59 -8.59 6.70
C LEU A 7 12.79 -7.19 6.09
N ALA A 8 13.38 -7.10 4.89
CA ALA A 8 13.50 -5.84 4.17
C ALA A 8 12.16 -5.24 3.69
N ALA A 9 11.11 -6.06 3.56
CA ALA A 9 9.78 -5.59 3.18
C ALA A 9 9.09 -4.81 4.32
N ILE A 10 9.46 -5.09 5.58
CA ILE A 10 8.85 -4.46 6.76
C ILE A 10 9.12 -2.94 6.77
N PRO A 11 10.37 -2.43 6.70
CA PRO A 11 10.63 -1.00 6.57
C PRO A 11 9.96 -0.37 5.35
N GLY A 12 9.95 -1.07 4.22
CA GLY A 12 9.33 -0.60 2.98
C GLY A 12 7.82 -0.37 3.13
N PHE A 13 7.13 -1.23 3.88
CA PHE A 13 5.72 -1.07 4.19
C PHE A 13 5.44 0.22 4.99
N PHE A 14 6.22 0.49 6.05
CA PHE A 14 6.05 1.69 6.87
C PHE A 14 6.37 2.98 6.09
N LEU A 15 7.40 2.96 5.24
CA LEU A 15 7.67 4.08 4.33
C LEU A 15 6.52 4.28 3.34
N SER A 16 5.94 3.21 2.79
CA SER A 16 4.80 3.30 1.89
C SER A 16 3.59 3.96 2.56
N SER A 17 3.27 3.60 3.81
CA SER A 17 2.18 4.25 4.55
C SER A 17 2.51 5.70 4.91
N LEU A 18 3.77 6.01 5.20
CA LEU A 18 4.19 7.39 5.42
C LEU A 18 3.99 8.24 4.15
N PHE A 19 4.47 7.76 3.00
CA PHE A 19 4.29 8.45 1.73
C PHE A 19 2.82 8.57 1.33
N PHE A 20 2.01 7.54 1.57
CA PHE A 20 0.57 7.60 1.30
C PHE A 20 -0.12 8.71 2.11
N MET A 21 0.26 8.86 3.40
CA MET A 21 -0.24 9.95 4.24
C MET A 21 0.20 11.33 3.72
N LEU A 22 1.49 11.47 3.38
CA LEU A 22 2.04 12.74 2.87
C LEU A 22 1.45 13.16 1.53
N LEU A 23 1.15 12.18 0.67
CA LEU A 23 0.58 12.38 -0.67
C LEU A 23 -0.96 12.35 -0.66
N TRP A 24 -1.60 12.28 0.51
CA TRP A 24 -3.06 12.21 0.63
C TRP A 24 -3.76 13.51 0.21
N GLY A 25 -3.16 14.68 0.50
CA GLY A 25 -3.79 15.98 0.28
C GLY A 25 -4.39 16.21 -1.12
N PRO A 26 -3.65 15.92 -2.22
CA PRO A 26 -4.19 16.01 -3.57
C PRO A 26 -5.38 15.08 -3.85
N ILE A 27 -5.47 13.93 -3.17
CA ILE A 27 -6.55 12.96 -3.33
C ILE A 27 -7.76 13.39 -2.49
N SER A 28 -7.52 13.76 -1.23
CA SER A 28 -8.55 14.16 -0.27
C SER A 28 -9.33 15.38 -0.78
N SER A 29 -8.64 16.37 -1.33
CA SER A 29 -9.25 17.56 -1.93
C SER A 29 -10.15 17.26 -3.13
N ARG A 30 -9.87 16.21 -3.92
CA ARG A 30 -10.68 15.85 -5.10
C ARG A 30 -11.90 15.00 -4.75
N LEU A 31 -11.85 14.33 -3.61
CA LEU A 31 -12.90 13.43 -3.14
C LEU A 31 -13.73 14.01 -1.99
N ASP A 32 -13.43 15.25 -1.57
CA ASP A 32 -14.02 15.90 -0.39
C ASP A 32 -13.90 15.04 0.87
N LEU A 33 -12.75 14.39 1.03
CA LEU A 33 -12.44 13.52 2.16
C LEU A 33 -11.60 14.26 3.21
N PRO A 34 -11.74 13.93 4.50
CA PRO A 34 -10.88 14.48 5.53
C PRO A 34 -9.43 14.01 5.38
N ASP A 35 -8.50 14.75 5.99
CA ASP A 35 -7.12 14.31 6.12
C ASP A 35 -7.03 13.05 7.01
N ILE A 36 -6.08 12.19 6.69
CA ILE A 36 -5.86 10.92 7.39
C ILE A 36 -4.61 10.99 8.25
N GLY A 37 -4.69 10.40 9.43
CA GLY A 37 -3.53 10.15 10.28
C GLY A 37 -2.71 8.95 9.80
N TYR A 38 -1.52 8.79 10.40
CA TYR A 38 -0.59 7.72 10.05
C TYR A 38 -1.19 6.32 10.22
N THR A 39 -1.93 6.07 11.30
CA THR A 39 -2.59 4.77 11.55
C THR A 39 -3.60 4.45 10.46
N THR A 40 -4.42 5.41 10.05
CA THR A 40 -5.39 5.23 8.96
C THR A 40 -4.68 4.95 7.64
N SER A 41 -3.60 5.67 7.34
CA SER A 41 -2.76 5.41 6.17
C SER A 41 -2.15 4.00 6.19
N MET A 42 -1.72 3.53 7.36
CA MET A 42 -1.19 2.18 7.54
C MET A 42 -2.25 1.12 7.24
N LEU A 43 -3.48 1.30 7.73
CA LEU A 43 -4.61 0.41 7.43
C LEU A 43 -4.91 0.37 5.93
N ILE A 44 -5.01 1.54 5.29
CA ILE A 44 -5.25 1.63 3.84
C ILE A 44 -4.15 0.91 3.05
N THR A 45 -2.90 1.09 3.45
CA THR A 45 -1.75 0.43 2.81
C THR A 45 -1.83 -1.09 2.93
N ILE A 46 -2.21 -1.63 4.10
CA ILE A 46 -2.42 -3.08 4.30
C ILE A 46 -3.56 -3.57 3.41
N THR A 47 -4.69 -2.85 3.40
CA THR A 47 -5.84 -3.20 2.57
C THR A 47 -5.46 -3.27 1.09
N LEU A 48 -4.70 -2.30 0.60
CA LEU A 48 -4.16 -2.30 -0.77
C LEU A 48 -3.25 -3.50 -1.03
N TRP A 49 -2.31 -3.80 -0.12
CA TRP A 49 -1.41 -4.95 -0.26
C TRP A 49 -2.17 -6.28 -0.39
N ILE A 50 -3.18 -6.48 0.46
CA ILE A 50 -4.01 -7.69 0.44
C ILE A 50 -4.86 -7.74 -0.84
N ALA A 51 -5.46 -6.62 -1.24
CA ALA A 51 -6.31 -6.56 -2.43
C ALA A 51 -5.51 -6.75 -3.73
N VAL A 52 -4.29 -6.24 -3.80
CA VAL A 52 -3.43 -6.29 -5.01
C VAL A 52 -2.86 -7.68 -5.24
N ALA A 53 -2.61 -8.48 -4.19
CA ALA A 53 -2.02 -9.82 -4.35
C ALA A 53 -2.81 -10.71 -5.33
N PRO A 54 -4.14 -10.91 -5.19
CA PRO A 54 -4.94 -11.65 -6.17
C PRO A 54 -4.93 -11.03 -7.58
N LEU A 55 -4.95 -9.69 -7.69
CA LEU A 55 -4.93 -8.96 -8.96
C LEU A 55 -3.66 -9.26 -9.77
N VAL A 56 -2.50 -9.29 -9.09
CA VAL A 56 -1.22 -9.64 -9.72
C VAL A 56 -1.20 -11.10 -10.15
N THR A 57 -1.69 -12.02 -9.30
CA THR A 57 -1.76 -13.46 -9.63
C THR A 57 -2.68 -13.72 -10.83
N ALA A 58 -3.85 -13.10 -10.88
CA ALA A 58 -4.78 -13.22 -12.01
C ALA A 58 -4.15 -12.75 -13.33
N ARG A 59 -3.38 -11.65 -13.29
CA ARG A 59 -2.64 -11.14 -14.46
C ARG A 59 -1.55 -12.09 -14.93
N GLN A 60 -0.81 -12.72 -14.01
CA GLN A 60 0.25 -13.67 -14.37
C GLN A 60 -0.31 -14.93 -15.05
N LYS A 61 -1.47 -15.42 -14.60
CA LYS A 61 -2.13 -16.59 -15.19
C LYS A 61 -2.58 -16.40 -16.65
N LYS A 62 -2.74 -15.14 -17.10
CA LYS A 62 -3.09 -14.80 -18.49
C LYS A 62 -1.89 -14.77 -19.44
N LYS A 63 -0.66 -14.76 -18.92
CA LYS A 63 0.59 -14.75 -19.69
C LYS A 63 1.29 -16.12 -19.75
N GLY A 64 0.74 -17.14 -19.08
CA GLY A 64 1.20 -18.53 -19.14
C GLY A 64 0.36 -19.35 -20.10
#